data_AF-A0A9E4D511-F1
#
_entry.id   AF-A0A9E4D511-F1
#
_cell.length_a   1.000
_cell.length_b   1.000
_cell.length_c   1.000
_cell.angle_alpha   90.00
_cell.angle_beta   90.00
_cell.angle_gamma   90.00
#
_symmetry.space_group_name_H-M   'P 1'
#
loop_
_entity.id
_entity.type
_entity.pdbx_description
1 polymer ?
#
loop_
_entity_poly.entity_id
_entity_poly.type
_entity_poly.pdbx_seq_one_letter_code
_entity_poly.pdbx_strand_id
1 'polypeptide(L)'
;MNLFTDIRALVIDCLGAMTAEGALPEGLDTAAVTVEPPRDAAHGDMATNAAMVLAKPAGMKPRDIADALVAKLAADPRIAGAEVAGPGFLNLRLVPSAWQDVVTAALTRGRDFGRATLGAGQKVNVEFVSANPTGPMHVGHTRGAVVGDALASLLAFAGWDVTREYYIND
;
A
#
# COMPACT_ATOMS: atom_id res chain seq x y z
N MET A 1 -10.73 -2.40 0.86
CA MET A 1 -10.42 -1.26 1.74
C MET A 1 -9.05 -1.48 2.30
N ASN A 2 -8.12 -0.61 1.97
CA ASN A 2 -6.80 -0.55 2.57
C ASN A 2 -6.61 0.92 2.93
N LEU A 3 -6.76 1.23 4.22
CA LEU A 3 -6.82 2.61 4.69
C LEU A 3 -5.54 3.39 4.36
N PHE A 4 -4.37 2.73 4.35
CA PHE A 4 -3.12 3.37 3.93
C PHE A 4 -3.12 3.71 2.44
N THR A 5 -3.64 2.83 1.58
CA THR A 5 -3.80 3.11 0.16
C THR A 5 -4.82 4.23 -0.08
N ASP A 6 -5.93 4.20 0.65
CA ASP A 6 -7.02 5.19 0.53
C ASP A 6 -6.55 6.58 0.98
N ILE A 7 -5.78 6.67 2.08
CA ILE A 7 -5.20 7.93 2.56
C ILE A 7 -4.03 8.38 1.67
N ARG A 8 -3.24 7.47 1.10
CA ARG A 8 -2.23 7.83 0.10
C ARG A 8 -2.85 8.45 -1.15
N ALA A 9 -3.98 7.89 -1.62
CA ALA A 9 -4.73 8.48 -2.73
C ALA A 9 -5.20 9.89 -2.38
N LEU A 10 -5.79 10.09 -1.19
CA LEU A 10 -6.18 11.42 -0.69
C LEU A 10 -5.00 12.41 -0.67
N VAL A 11 -3.82 11.99 -0.19
CA VAL A 11 -2.61 12.82 -0.20
C VAL A 11 -2.25 13.25 -1.62
N ILE A 12 -2.27 12.31 -2.58
CA ILE A 12 -1.99 12.61 -4.00
C ILE A 12 -3.03 13.56 -4.58
N ASP A 13 -4.31 13.37 -4.28
CA ASP A 13 -5.39 14.26 -4.74
C ASP A 13 -5.22 15.67 -4.17
N CYS A 14 -4.85 15.79 -2.90
CA CYS A 14 -4.56 17.07 -2.25
C CYS A 14 -3.35 17.77 -2.88
N LEU A 15 -2.30 17.03 -3.22
CA LEU A 15 -1.14 17.57 -3.96
C LEU A 15 -1.55 18.04 -5.36
N GLY A 16 -2.39 17.28 -6.07
CA GLY A 16 -2.95 17.68 -7.36
C GLY A 16 -3.77 18.97 -7.27
N ALA A 17 -4.58 19.13 -6.21
CA ALA A 17 -5.30 20.37 -5.94
C ALA A 17 -4.35 21.54 -5.65
N MET A 18 -3.27 21.32 -4.89
CA MET A 18 -2.23 22.34 -4.67
C MET A 18 -1.55 22.77 -5.97
N THR A 19 -1.30 21.84 -6.90
CA THR A 19 -0.80 22.17 -8.24
C THR A 19 -1.80 23.01 -9.04
N ALA A 20 -3.08 22.61 -9.05
CA ALA A 20 -4.14 23.33 -9.78
C ALA A 20 -4.37 24.76 -9.22
N GLU A 21 -4.14 24.96 -7.93
CA GLU A 21 -4.22 26.27 -7.26
C GLU A 21 -2.93 27.13 -7.44
N GLY A 22 -1.90 26.60 -8.10
CA GLY A 22 -0.62 27.27 -8.31
C GLY A 22 0.29 27.29 -7.07
N ALA A 23 -0.05 26.53 -6.02
CA ALA A 23 0.76 26.39 -4.81
C ALA A 23 1.92 25.39 -4.98
N LEU A 24 1.83 24.48 -5.94
CA LEU A 24 2.91 23.59 -6.37
C LEU A 24 3.12 23.69 -7.89
N PRO A 25 4.35 23.49 -8.39
CA PRO A 25 4.58 23.40 -9.83
C PRO A 25 3.92 22.16 -10.45
N GLU A 26 3.69 22.23 -11.76
CA GLU A 26 3.23 21.09 -12.56
C GLU A 26 4.33 20.04 -12.77
N GLY A 27 3.94 18.81 -13.09
CA GLY A 27 4.87 17.75 -13.48
C GLY A 27 5.66 17.10 -12.34
N LEU A 28 5.25 17.29 -11.08
CA LEU A 28 5.87 16.63 -9.93
C LEU A 28 5.59 15.11 -9.93
N ASP A 29 6.64 14.31 -9.76
CA ASP A 29 6.53 12.86 -9.60
C ASP A 29 6.12 12.50 -8.16
N THR A 30 4.96 11.85 -8.02
CA THR A 30 4.42 11.41 -6.73
C THR A 30 4.65 9.93 -6.44
N ALA A 31 5.42 9.21 -7.26
CA ALA A 31 5.67 7.79 -7.08
C ALA A 31 6.33 7.47 -5.72
N ALA A 32 7.23 8.33 -5.26
CA ALA A 32 7.94 8.19 -3.98
C ALA A 32 7.12 8.63 -2.75
N VAL A 33 5.91 9.16 -2.95
CA VAL A 33 5.02 9.54 -1.84
C VAL A 33 4.47 8.28 -1.18
N THR A 34 4.65 8.18 0.13
CA THR A 34 4.16 7.05 0.94
C THR A 34 3.23 7.53 2.05
N VAL A 35 2.38 6.62 2.51
CA VAL A 35 1.61 6.74 3.76
C VAL A 35 1.82 5.43 4.50
N GLU A 36 2.44 5.50 5.67
CA GLU A 36 2.92 4.34 6.42
C GLU A 36 2.65 4.53 7.93
N PRO A 37 2.65 3.46 8.73
CA PRO A 37 2.62 3.59 10.18
C PRO A 37 3.82 4.43 10.67
N PRO A 38 3.61 5.40 11.58
CA PRO A 38 4.74 6.12 12.16
C PRO A 38 5.60 5.18 13.02
N ARG A 39 6.89 5.50 13.16
CA ARG A 39 7.81 4.74 14.03
C ARG A 39 7.40 4.77 15.51
N ASP A 40 6.81 5.88 15.93
CA ASP A 40 6.31 6.10 17.29
C ASP A 40 4.80 6.25 17.23
N ALA A 41 4.06 5.43 17.97
CA ALA A 41 2.60 5.49 18.01
C ALA A 41 2.07 6.81 18.60
N ALA A 42 2.88 7.56 19.37
CA ALA A 42 2.49 8.88 19.85
C ALA A 42 2.28 9.90 18.71
N HIS A 43 2.86 9.64 17.54
CA HIS A 43 2.73 10.43 16.32
C HIS A 43 1.45 10.12 15.52
N GLY A 44 0.53 9.32 16.07
CA GLY A 44 -0.76 9.04 15.44
C GLY A 44 -0.77 7.71 14.68
N ASP A 45 -1.67 7.62 13.72
CA ASP A 45 -2.02 6.38 13.03
C ASP A 45 -1.20 6.18 11.75
N MET A 46 -0.90 7.28 11.06
CA MET A 46 -0.22 7.27 9.77
C MET A 46 0.75 8.44 9.65
N ALA A 47 1.78 8.28 8.83
CA ALA A 47 2.69 9.35 8.45
C ALA A 47 2.90 9.38 6.95
N THR A 48 3.00 10.57 6.37
CA THR A 48 3.40 10.75 4.97
C THR A 48 4.69 11.55 4.83
N ASN A 49 5.53 11.12 3.87
CA ASN A 49 6.77 11.78 3.49
C ASN A 49 6.59 12.81 2.35
N ALA A 50 5.35 13.06 1.91
CA ALA A 50 5.03 13.81 0.69
C ALA A 50 5.79 15.13 0.56
N ALA A 51 5.76 15.95 1.60
CA ALA A 51 6.40 17.26 1.58
C ALA A 51 7.93 17.17 1.47
N MET A 52 8.56 16.13 2.05
CA MET A 52 10.00 15.92 1.93
C MET A 52 10.43 15.50 0.53
N VAL A 53 9.71 14.56 -0.07
CA VAL A 53 10.08 14.02 -1.39
C VAL A 53 9.81 15.04 -2.51
N LEU A 54 8.84 15.93 -2.32
CA LEU A 54 8.46 16.94 -3.30
C LEU A 54 9.16 18.29 -3.14
N ALA A 55 9.74 18.59 -1.97
CA ALA A 55 10.39 19.88 -1.71
C ALA A 55 11.45 20.27 -2.74
N LYS A 56 12.42 19.38 -2.99
CA LYS A 56 13.51 19.63 -3.93
C LYS A 56 13.02 19.84 -5.37
N PRO A 57 12.22 18.93 -5.98
CA PRO A 57 11.71 19.14 -7.34
C PRO A 57 10.76 20.34 -7.44
N ALA A 58 10.06 20.70 -6.36
CA ALA A 58 9.22 21.88 -6.32
C ALA A 58 10.00 23.20 -6.12
N GLY A 59 11.28 23.14 -5.74
CA GLY A 59 12.05 24.33 -5.37
C GLY A 59 11.56 25.03 -4.09
N MET A 60 10.86 24.30 -3.22
CA MET A 60 10.21 24.83 -2.03
C MET A 60 10.80 24.23 -0.75
N LYS A 61 10.56 24.89 0.38
CA LYS A 61 10.88 24.29 1.68
C LYS A 61 9.86 23.18 1.98
N PRO A 62 10.29 22.01 2.51
CA PRO A 62 9.34 20.97 2.86
C PRO A 62 8.27 21.44 3.86
N ARG A 63 8.62 22.36 4.76
CA ARG A 63 7.68 22.92 5.73
C ARG A 63 6.51 23.63 5.07
N ASP A 64 6.77 24.42 4.03
CA ASP A 64 5.75 25.20 3.33
C ASP A 64 4.76 24.26 2.60
N ILE A 65 5.28 23.18 2.00
CA ILE A 65 4.44 22.13 1.39
C ILE A 65 3.62 21.42 2.47
N ALA A 66 4.25 21.08 3.60
CA ALA A 66 3.59 20.35 4.67
C ALA A 66 2.45 21.15 5.30
N ASP A 67 2.66 22.42 5.61
CA ASP A 67 1.64 23.28 6.22
C ASP A 67 0.42 23.46 5.28
N ALA A 68 0.65 23.64 3.98
CA ALA A 68 -0.42 23.71 2.98
C ALA A 68 -1.18 22.37 2.83
N LEU A 69 -0.46 21.25 2.87
CA LEU A 69 -1.05 19.92 2.77
C LEU A 69 -1.87 19.56 4.02
N VAL A 70 -1.42 19.95 5.22
CA VAL A 70 -2.17 19.77 6.49
C VAL A 70 -3.57 20.37 6.40
N ALA A 71 -3.68 21.61 5.89
CA ALA A 71 -4.97 22.30 5.79
C ALA A 71 -5.97 21.55 4.89
N LYS A 72 -5.50 20.95 3.79
CA LYS A 72 -6.35 20.15 2.88
C LYS A 72 -6.72 18.80 3.48
N LEU A 73 -5.75 18.11 4.09
CA LEU A 73 -5.98 16.81 4.72
C LEU A 73 -6.98 16.92 5.88
N ALA A 74 -6.93 18.00 6.66
CA ALA A 74 -7.87 18.25 7.75
C ALA A 74 -9.33 18.44 7.31
N ALA A 75 -9.59 18.62 6.01
CA ALA A 75 -10.95 18.69 5.47
C ALA A 75 -11.58 17.29 5.24
N ASP A 76 -10.78 16.22 5.22
CA ASP A 76 -11.31 14.85 5.09
C ASP A 76 -11.89 14.38 6.44
N PRO A 77 -13.16 13.92 6.48
CA PRO A 77 -13.82 13.52 7.72
C PRO A 77 -13.19 12.30 8.41
N ARG A 78 -12.33 11.55 7.72
CA ARG A 78 -11.59 10.42 8.30
C ARG A 78 -10.39 10.90 9.12
N ILE A 79 -9.91 12.12 8.92
CA ILE A 79 -8.73 12.66 9.59
C ILE A 79 -9.17 13.49 10.80
N ALA A 80 -8.85 13.00 12.00
CA ALA A 80 -9.10 13.71 13.25
C ALA A 80 -8.07 14.82 13.51
N GLY A 81 -6.86 14.67 12.97
CA GLY A 81 -5.81 15.67 13.06
C GLY A 81 -4.64 15.37 12.14
N ALA A 82 -4.00 16.44 11.64
CA ALA A 82 -2.79 16.37 10.83
C ALA A 82 -1.77 17.37 11.38
N GLU A 83 -0.55 16.90 11.64
CA GLU A 83 0.49 17.70 12.29
C GLU A 83 1.82 17.57 11.54
N VAL A 84 2.51 18.68 11.33
CA VAL A 84 3.85 18.66 10.72
C VAL A 84 4.90 18.28 11.77
N ALA A 85 5.63 17.21 11.50
CA ALA A 85 6.71 16.70 12.32
C ALA A 85 8.09 16.94 11.68
N GLY A 86 9.03 17.40 12.51
CA GLY A 86 10.42 17.57 12.14
C GLY A 86 10.60 18.36 10.84
N PRO A 87 11.40 17.86 9.87
CA PRO A 87 11.75 18.59 8.67
C PRO A 87 10.67 18.57 7.58
N GLY A 88 9.48 18.00 7.81
CA GLY A 88 8.40 17.95 6.81
C GLY A 88 7.70 16.59 6.67
N PHE A 89 7.76 15.71 7.67
CA PHE A 89 6.80 14.60 7.75
C PHE A 89 5.44 15.13 8.19
N LEU A 90 4.36 14.54 7.72
CA LEU A 90 3.03 14.81 8.27
C LEU A 90 2.54 13.59 9.01
N ASN A 91 2.25 13.77 10.29
CA ASN A 91 1.63 12.81 11.17
C ASN A 91 0.11 12.98 11.10
N LEU A 92 -0.63 11.88 10.93
CA LEU A 92 -2.07 11.86 10.78
C LEU A 92 -2.68 11.01 11.89
N ARG A 93 -3.67 11.56 12.57
CA ARG A 93 -4.58 10.83 13.45
C ARG A 93 -5.90 10.65 12.73
N LEU A 94 -6.42 9.43 12.73
CA LEU A 94 -7.71 9.13 12.15
C LEU A 94 -8.81 9.17 13.20
N VAL A 95 -10.04 9.44 12.76
CA VAL A 95 -11.20 9.26 13.62
C VAL A 95 -11.36 7.77 13.94
N PRO A 96 -11.78 7.39 15.17
CA PRO A 96 -11.92 5.98 15.54
C PRO A 96 -12.85 5.18 14.61
N SER A 97 -13.88 5.82 14.06
CA SER A 97 -14.82 5.17 13.13
C SER A 97 -14.13 4.68 11.86
N ALA A 98 -13.09 5.36 11.36
CA ALA A 98 -12.35 4.92 10.17
C ALA A 98 -11.69 3.55 10.38
N TRP A 99 -11.21 3.26 11.58
CA TRP A 99 -10.68 1.94 11.94
C TRP A 99 -11.78 0.91 12.18
N GLN A 100 -12.88 1.31 12.82
CA GLN A 100 -14.03 0.44 13.05
C GLN A 100 -14.65 -0.04 11.74
N ASP A 101 -14.69 0.81 10.72
CA ASP A 101 -15.16 0.46 9.37
C ASP A 101 -14.32 -0.65 8.73
N VAL A 102 -13.03 -0.78 9.08
CA VAL A 102 -12.18 -1.90 8.63
C VAL A 102 -12.67 -3.22 9.18
N VAL A 103 -13.07 -3.26 10.45
CA VAL A 103 -13.63 -4.44 11.08
C VAL A 103 -14.97 -4.80 10.43
N THR A 104 -15.84 -3.81 10.23
CA THR A 104 -17.12 -3.99 9.54
C THR A 104 -16.90 -4.54 8.13
N ALA A 105 -15.97 -3.98 7.37
CA ALA A 105 -15.63 -4.45 6.03
C ALA A 105 -15.05 -5.87 6.04
N ALA A 106 -14.24 -6.22 7.05
CA ALA A 106 -13.70 -7.57 7.21
C ALA A 106 -14.79 -8.60 7.46
N LEU A 107 -15.71 -8.30 8.39
CA LEU A 107 -16.84 -9.18 8.70
C LEU A 107 -17.79 -9.31 7.51
N THR A 108 -18.07 -8.21 6.80
CA THR A 108 -18.98 -8.20 5.66
C THR A 108 -18.41 -8.96 4.46
N ARG A 109 -17.10 -8.81 4.18
CA ARG A 109 -16.43 -9.49 3.06
C ARG A 109 -16.04 -10.94 3.37
N GLY A 110 -15.97 -11.31 4.66
CA GLY A 110 -15.62 -12.66 5.08
C GLY A 110 -14.32 -13.15 4.46
N ARG A 111 -14.38 -14.28 3.74
CA ARG A 111 -13.22 -14.91 3.09
C ARG A 111 -12.60 -14.06 1.98
N ASP A 112 -13.34 -13.08 1.46
CA ASP A 112 -12.84 -12.17 0.44
C ASP A 112 -12.22 -10.89 1.02
N PHE A 113 -12.18 -10.73 2.35
CA PHE A 113 -11.43 -9.64 2.95
C PHE A 113 -9.93 -9.78 2.63
N GLY A 114 -9.31 -8.68 2.22
CA GLY A 114 -7.93 -8.68 1.71
C GLY A 114 -7.78 -9.08 0.24
N ARG A 115 -8.83 -9.57 -0.44
CA ARG A 115 -8.79 -9.83 -1.90
C ARG A 115 -8.49 -8.53 -2.63
N ALA A 116 -7.55 -8.58 -3.57
CA ALA A 116 -7.09 -7.45 -4.35
C ALA A 116 -7.19 -7.73 -5.86
N THR A 117 -7.11 -6.68 -6.66
CA THR A 117 -7.09 -6.73 -8.13
C THR A 117 -5.74 -6.29 -8.70
N LEU A 118 -4.68 -6.39 -7.90
CA LEU A 118 -3.31 -5.98 -8.25
C LEU A 118 -2.82 -6.67 -9.52
N GLY A 119 -3.12 -7.96 -9.69
CA GLY A 119 -2.72 -8.71 -10.87
C GLY A 119 -3.48 -8.34 -12.14
N ALA A 120 -4.64 -7.67 -12.04
CA ALA A 120 -5.46 -7.27 -13.18
C ALA A 120 -5.70 -8.38 -14.24
N GLY A 121 -5.77 -9.65 -13.80
CA GLY A 121 -5.91 -10.81 -14.70
C GLY A 121 -4.66 -11.14 -15.52
N GLN A 122 -3.52 -10.54 -15.23
CA GLN A 122 -2.25 -10.90 -15.84
C GLN A 122 -1.89 -12.34 -15.48
N LYS A 123 -1.38 -13.06 -16.48
CA LYS A 123 -0.98 -14.46 -16.35
C LYS A 123 0.31 -14.58 -15.58
N VAL A 124 0.38 -15.53 -14.65
CA VAL A 124 1.60 -15.90 -13.93
C VAL A 124 1.70 -17.41 -13.84
N ASN A 125 2.87 -17.95 -14.16
CA ASN A 125 3.18 -19.35 -13.93
C ASN A 125 3.99 -19.49 -12.64
N VAL A 126 3.55 -20.37 -11.75
CA VAL A 126 4.25 -20.74 -10.53
C VAL A 126 4.63 -22.20 -10.64
N GLU A 127 5.87 -22.44 -11.05
CA GLU A 127 6.47 -23.77 -11.08
C GLU A 127 7.07 -24.10 -9.70
N PHE A 128 6.76 -25.28 -9.16
CA PHE A 128 7.32 -25.71 -7.88
C PHE A 128 7.38 -27.23 -7.75
N VAL A 129 8.24 -27.69 -6.84
CA VAL A 129 8.63 -29.09 -6.60
C VAL A 129 9.48 -29.69 -7.71
N SER A 130 8.94 -29.84 -8.93
CA SER A 130 9.63 -30.34 -10.14
C SER A 130 10.68 -31.43 -9.87
N ALA A 131 10.29 -32.47 -9.13
CA ALA A 131 11.22 -33.52 -8.73
C ALA A 131 11.44 -34.50 -9.88
N ASN A 132 12.68 -34.95 -10.05
CA ASN A 132 13.00 -35.98 -11.04
C ASN A 132 12.26 -37.29 -10.69
N PRO A 133 11.70 -38.02 -11.67
CA PRO A 133 10.95 -39.24 -11.44
C PRO A 133 11.85 -40.47 -11.17
N THR A 134 12.99 -40.28 -10.51
CA THR A 134 14.01 -41.31 -10.27
C THR A 134 13.90 -41.97 -8.89
N GLY A 135 12.95 -41.54 -8.05
CA GLY A 135 12.76 -42.10 -6.72
C GLY A 135 11.53 -41.55 -6.00
N PRO A 136 11.24 -42.03 -4.78
CA PRO A 136 10.10 -41.58 -3.99
C PRO A 136 10.29 -40.15 -3.48
N MET A 137 9.18 -39.44 -3.33
CA MET A 137 9.16 -38.11 -2.70
C MET A 137 9.49 -38.21 -1.20
N HIS A 138 10.42 -37.37 -0.74
CA HIS A 138 10.74 -37.20 0.69
C HIS A 138 10.38 -35.82 1.24
N VAL A 139 10.48 -35.64 2.57
CA VAL A 139 10.16 -34.40 3.30
C VAL A 139 10.84 -33.13 2.76
N GLY A 140 12.03 -33.24 2.18
CA GLY A 140 12.70 -32.12 1.53
C GLY A 140 11.88 -31.46 0.41
N HIS A 141 11.05 -32.22 -0.32
CA HIS A 141 10.17 -31.68 -1.36
C HIS A 141 8.95 -30.95 -0.80
N THR A 142 8.52 -31.30 0.42
CA THR A 142 7.35 -30.72 1.07
C THR A 142 7.52 -29.21 1.27
N ARG A 143 8.74 -28.74 1.55
CA ARG A 143 9.03 -27.30 1.65
C ARG A 143 8.70 -26.57 0.34
N GLY A 144 9.16 -27.09 -0.79
CA GLY A 144 8.88 -26.53 -2.11
C GLY A 144 7.39 -26.57 -2.43
N ALA A 145 6.72 -27.68 -2.10
CA ALA A 145 5.27 -27.86 -2.28
C ALA A 145 4.47 -26.79 -1.52
N VAL A 146 4.76 -26.60 -0.23
CA VAL A 146 4.02 -25.67 0.63
C VAL A 146 4.27 -24.22 0.23
N VAL A 147 5.53 -23.84 -0.04
CA VAL A 147 5.85 -22.46 -0.43
C VAL A 147 5.24 -22.11 -1.78
N GLY A 148 5.37 -23.01 -2.76
CA GLY A 148 4.83 -22.80 -4.10
C GLY A 148 3.31 -22.69 -4.12
N ASP A 149 2.61 -23.59 -3.43
CA ASP A 149 1.15 -23.54 -3.37
C ASP A 149 0.64 -22.32 -2.58
N ALA A 150 1.29 -21.94 -1.48
CA ALA A 150 0.93 -20.74 -0.73
C ALA A 150 1.12 -19.47 -1.57
N LEU A 151 2.23 -19.37 -2.32
CA LEU A 151 2.49 -18.25 -3.23
C LEU A 151 1.45 -18.20 -4.36
N ALA A 152 1.19 -19.33 -5.02
CA ALA A 152 0.19 -19.41 -6.09
C ALA A 152 -1.21 -19.03 -5.59
N SER A 153 -1.57 -19.47 -4.38
CA SER A 153 -2.84 -19.13 -3.75
C SER A 153 -2.94 -17.64 -3.40
N LEU A 154 -1.84 -17.04 -2.90
CA LEU A 154 -1.78 -15.60 -2.63
C LEU A 154 -1.89 -14.77 -3.92
N LEU A 155 -1.20 -15.16 -5.00
CA LEU A 155 -1.29 -14.49 -6.30
C LEU A 155 -2.70 -14.57 -6.88
N ALA A 156 -3.35 -15.73 -6.81
CA ALA A 156 -4.74 -15.87 -7.24
C ALA A 156 -5.68 -14.99 -6.40
N PHE A 157 -5.44 -14.89 -5.09
CA PHE A 157 -6.20 -14.00 -4.20
C PHE A 157 -5.92 -12.51 -4.46
N ALA A 158 -4.77 -12.18 -5.02
CA ALA A 158 -4.40 -10.83 -5.46
C ALA A 158 -4.84 -10.50 -6.91
N GLY A 159 -5.59 -11.39 -7.57
CA GLY A 159 -6.22 -11.13 -8.87
C GLY A 159 -5.36 -11.48 -10.08
N TRP A 160 -4.35 -12.33 -9.93
CA TRP A 160 -3.57 -12.88 -11.04
C TRP A 160 -4.25 -14.13 -11.62
N ASP A 161 -4.06 -14.38 -12.92
CA ASP A 161 -4.44 -15.63 -13.59
C ASP A 161 -3.30 -16.64 -13.40
N VAL A 162 -3.41 -17.49 -12.38
CA VAL A 162 -2.30 -18.35 -11.91
C VAL A 162 -2.37 -19.74 -12.52
N THR A 163 -1.32 -20.11 -13.26
CA THR A 163 -0.99 -21.50 -13.58
C THR A 163 -0.05 -22.05 -12.51
N ARG A 164 -0.39 -23.20 -11.93
CA ARG A 164 0.53 -23.99 -11.09
C ARG A 164 1.15 -25.08 -11.94
N GLU A 165 2.46 -25.15 -12.00
CA GLU A 165 3.19 -26.11 -12.82
C GLU A 165 4.07 -27.02 -11.97
N TYR A 166 4.12 -28.29 -12.35
CA TYR A 166 5.05 -29.29 -11.86
C TYR A 166 5.76 -29.84 -13.09
N TYR A 167 7.04 -29.53 -13.25
CA TYR A 167 7.82 -30.04 -14.36
C TYR A 167 8.33 -31.46 -14.04
N ILE A 168 8.11 -32.40 -14.96
CA ILE A 168 8.67 -33.74 -14.90
C ILE A 168 9.72 -33.83 -15.99
N ASN A 169 10.95 -34.18 -15.62
CA ASN A 169 12.04 -34.41 -16.57
C ASN A 169 12.07 -35.90 -16.96
N ASP A 170 11.29 -36.28 -17.98
CA ASP A 170 11.10 -37.65 -18.46
C ASP A 170 12.05 -38.09 -19.59
#